data_AF-A0A1J6JMZ4-F1
#
_entry.id   AF-A0A1J6JMZ4-F1
#
_cell.length_a   1.000
_cell.length_b   1.000
_cell.length_c   1.000
_cell.angle_alpha   90.00
_cell.angle_beta   90.00
_cell.angle_gamma   90.00
#
_symmetry.space_group_name_H-M   'P 1'
#
loop_
_entity.id
_entity.type
_entity.pdbx_description
1 polymer ?
#
loop_
_entity_poly.entity_id
_entity_poly.type
_entity_poly.pdbx_seq_one_letter_code
_entity_poly.pdbx_strand_id
1 'polypeptide(L)'
;GELVSDDLVVGIIDEALKKPSCQKGFILDGFPRTVVQAEKLDEMLQNRGTKVDKVLNFAIDDAILEERITGRWIHPASGRSYHTKFAPPKVPGIDDVNLYHEFSFFL
;
A
#
# COMPACT_ATOMS: atom_id res chain seq x y z
N GLY A 1 10.01 1.12 17.02
CA GLY A 1 8.54 1.18 17.09
C GLY A 1 8.03 -0.19 17.46
N GLU A 2 6.99 -0.28 18.28
CA GLU A 2 6.36 -1.56 18.58
C GLU A 2 5.74 -2.15 17.31
N LEU A 3 5.90 -3.46 17.14
CA LEU A 3 5.30 -4.20 16.05
C LEU A 3 3.79 -4.26 16.28
N VAL A 4 3.00 -3.78 15.30
CA VAL A 4 1.54 -3.90 15.32
C VAL A 4 1.17 -5.37 15.25
N SER A 5 0.32 -5.85 16.17
CA SER A 5 -0.10 -7.25 16.19
C SER A 5 -1.06 -7.59 15.04
N ASP A 6 -1.01 -8.83 14.57
CA ASP A 6 -1.88 -9.30 13.48
C ASP A 6 -3.37 -9.13 13.83
N ASP A 7 -3.75 -9.38 15.09
CA ASP A 7 -5.12 -9.20 15.56
C ASP A 7 -5.59 -7.75 15.47
N LEU A 8 -4.72 -6.80 15.80
CA LEU A 8 -5.04 -5.38 15.70
C LEU A 8 -5.24 -4.98 14.23
N VAL A 9 -4.39 -5.46 13.32
CA VAL A 9 -4.52 -5.17 11.88
C VAL A 9 -5.83 -5.75 11.32
N VAL A 10 -6.16 -7.01 11.64
CA VAL A 10 -7.41 -7.64 11.21
C VAL A 10 -8.63 -6.91 11.77
N GLY A 11 -8.59 -6.48 13.03
CA GLY A 11 -9.65 -5.67 13.63
C GLY A 11 -9.86 -4.33 12.92
N ILE A 12 -8.78 -3.64 12.55
CA ILE A 12 -8.85 -2.39 11.77
C ILE A 12 -9.50 -2.62 10.40
N ILE A 13 -9.18 -3.75 9.75
CA ILE A 13 -9.80 -4.13 8.46
C ILE A 13 -11.29 -4.41 8.65
N ASP A 14 -11.68 -5.20 9.66
CA ASP A 14 -13.10 -5.52 9.92
C ASP A 14 -13.96 -4.26 10.11
N GLU A 15 -13.45 -3.29 10.88
CA GLU A 15 -14.09 -1.99 11.08
C GLU A 15 -14.16 -1.18 9.78
N ALA A 16 -13.09 -1.17 8.97
CA ALA A 16 -13.09 -0.48 7.68
C ALA A 16 -14.13 -1.06 6.71
N LEU A 17 -14.31 -2.38 6.70
CA LEU A 17 -15.28 -3.07 5.84
C LEU A 17 -16.75 -2.80 6.22
N LYS A 18 -17.03 -2.25 7.41
CA LYS A 18 -18.39 -1.82 7.80
C LYS A 18 -18.83 -0.52 7.11
N LYS A 19 -17.90 0.21 6.49
CA LYS A 19 -18.21 1.48 5.81
C LYS A 19 -19.05 1.25 4.54
N PRO A 20 -20.02 2.12 4.23
CA PRO A 20 -20.84 2.01 3.02
C PRO A 20 -20.03 1.94 1.71
N SER A 21 -18.84 2.57 1.68
CA SER A 21 -17.93 2.54 0.53
C SER A 21 -17.44 1.13 0.17
N CYS A 22 -17.43 0.20 1.12
CA CYS A 22 -16.92 -1.16 0.93
C CYS A 22 -18.02 -2.18 0.57
N GLN A 23 -19.28 -1.75 0.44
CA GLN A 23 -20.41 -2.65 0.12
C GLN A 23 -20.27 -3.31 -1.26
N LYS A 24 -19.60 -2.64 -2.20
CA LYS A 24 -19.38 -3.16 -3.56
C LYS A 24 -18.16 -4.08 -3.66
N GLY A 25 -17.40 -4.21 -2.57
CA GLY A 25 -16.13 -4.90 -2.54
C GLY A 25 -15.00 -4.02 -1.98
N PHE A 26 -13.82 -4.62 -1.89
CA PHE A 26 -12.63 -4.00 -1.34
C PHE A 26 -11.38 -4.56 -2.02
N ILE A 27 -10.28 -3.81 -1.94
CA ILE A 27 -8.96 -4.27 -2.34
C ILE A 27 -8.08 -4.14 -1.10
N LEU A 28 -7.45 -5.24 -0.71
CA LEU A 28 -6.42 -5.22 0.32
C LEU A 28 -5.07 -5.09 -0.40
N ASP A 29 -4.38 -3.98 -0.15
CA ASP A 29 -3.06 -3.71 -0.73
C ASP A 29 -1.99 -3.91 0.35
N GLY A 30 -1.03 -4.80 0.08
CA GLY A 30 0.05 -5.12 1.01
C GLY A 30 -0.38 -5.89 2.26
N PHE A 31 -1.58 -6.48 2.29
CA PHE A 31 -2.06 -7.39 3.33
C PHE A 31 -2.92 -8.49 2.69
N PRO A 32 -2.82 -9.76 3.13
CA PRO A 32 -1.91 -10.29 4.15
C PRO A 32 -0.46 -10.44 3.63
N ARG A 33 0.52 -10.39 4.54
CA ARG A 33 1.96 -10.62 4.25
C ARG A 33 2.51 -11.93 4.82
N THR A 34 1.78 -12.56 5.74
CA THR A 34 2.15 -13.84 6.36
C THR A 34 0.99 -14.83 6.24
N VAL A 35 1.30 -16.13 6.38
CA VAL A 35 0.26 -17.18 6.38
C VAL A 35 -0.72 -16.98 7.53
N VAL A 36 -0.22 -16.64 8.73
CA VAL A 36 -1.05 -16.38 9.91
C VAL A 36 -2.03 -15.22 9.68
N GLN A 37 -1.59 -14.15 9.01
CA GLN A 37 -2.48 -13.05 8.64
C GLN A 37 -3.56 -13.47 7.64
N ALA A 38 -3.22 -14.35 6.69
CA ALA A 38 -4.17 -14.88 5.72
C ALA A 38 -5.24 -15.76 6.40
N GLU A 39 -4.83 -16.65 7.31
CA GLU A 39 -5.75 -17.49 8.09
C GLU A 39 -6.74 -16.63 8.91
N LYS A 40 -6.23 -15.61 9.62
CA LYS A 40 -7.09 -14.69 10.39
C LYS A 40 -8.00 -13.84 9.52
N LEU A 41 -7.54 -13.42 8.35
CA LEU A 41 -8.36 -12.71 7.38
C LEU A 41 -9.52 -13.60 6.90
N ASP A 42 -9.23 -14.85 6.57
CA ASP A 42 -10.24 -15.81 6.12
C ASP A 42 -11.28 -16.09 7.21
N GLU A 43 -10.86 -16.29 8.46
CA GLU A 43 -11.79 -16.43 9.60
C GLU A 43 -12.71 -15.21 9.75
N MET A 44 -12.14 -14.00 9.69
CA MET A 44 -12.91 -12.75 9.78
C MET A 44 -13.90 -12.62 8.63
N LEU A 45 -13.49 -12.91 7.39
CA LEU A 45 -14.37 -12.82 6.22
C LEU A 45 -15.48 -13.89 6.25
N GLN A 46 -15.19 -15.10 6.72
CA GLN A 46 -16.17 -16.16 6.91
C GLN A 46 -17.25 -15.76 7.91
N ASN A 47 -16.87 -15.16 9.04
CA ASN A 47 -17.83 -14.64 10.04
C ASN A 47 -18.76 -13.56 9.47
N ARG A 48 -18.34 -12.87 8.41
CA ARG A 48 -19.14 -11.88 7.67
C ARG A 48 -19.95 -12.47 6.52
N GLY A 49 -19.78 -13.75 6.22
CA GLY A 49 -20.39 -14.40 5.04
C GLY A 49 -19.78 -13.93 3.71
N THR A 50 -18.56 -13.40 3.74
CA THR A 50 -17.80 -12.94 2.57
C THR A 50 -16.54 -13.79 2.36
N LYS A 51 -15.87 -13.63 1.22
CA LYS A 51 -14.62 -14.32 0.92
C LYS A 51 -13.74 -13.49 0.00
N VAL A 52 -12.47 -13.86 -0.10
CA VAL A 52 -11.58 -13.32 -1.15
C VAL A 52 -11.95 -13.98 -2.49
N ASP A 53 -12.24 -13.16 -3.50
CA ASP A 53 -12.56 -13.66 -4.84
C ASP A 53 -11.32 -13.94 -5.69
N LYS A 54 -10.29 -13.09 -5.54
CA LYS A 54 -9.06 -13.12 -6.33
C LYS A 54 -7.89 -12.60 -5.52
N VAL A 55 -6.70 -13.15 -5.80
CA VAL A 55 -5.41 -12.66 -5.33
C VAL A 55 -4.57 -12.34 -6.56
N LEU A 56 -4.06 -11.12 -6.64
CA LEU A 56 -3.19 -10.68 -7.72
C LEU A 56 -1.74 -10.69 -7.22
N ASN A 57 -0.92 -11.54 -7.81
CA ASN A 57 0.52 -11.58 -7.54
C ASN A 57 1.27 -10.88 -8.67
N PHE A 58 2.01 -9.82 -8.32
CA PHE A 58 2.86 -9.10 -9.26
C PHE A 58 4.27 -9.71 -9.24
N ALA A 59 4.51 -10.67 -10.15
CA ALA A 59 5.83 -11.23 -10.36
C ALA A 59 6.71 -10.23 -11.11
N ILE A 60 7.68 -9.64 -10.40
CA ILE A 60 8.63 -8.65 -10.92
C ILE A 60 10.02 -9.10 -10.48
N ASP A 61 11.02 -8.98 -11.37
CA ASP A 61 12.40 -9.30 -11.02
C ASP A 61 12.93 -8.39 -9.91
N ASP A 62 13.66 -8.96 -8.95
CA ASP A 62 14.19 -8.24 -7.78
C ASP A 62 15.03 -7.03 -8.18
N ALA A 63 15.83 -7.14 -9.24
CA ALA A 63 16.64 -6.02 -9.74
C ALA A 63 15.78 -4.84 -10.23
N ILE A 64 14.63 -5.11 -10.85
CA ILE A 64 13.67 -4.08 -11.27
C ILE A 64 12.97 -3.48 -10.04
N LEU A 65 12.65 -4.32 -9.05
CA LEU A 65 12.03 -3.87 -7.80
C LEU A 65 12.98 -2.96 -7.00
N GLU A 66 14.26 -3.32 -6.91
CA GLU A 66 15.30 -2.52 -6.28
C GLU A 66 15.48 -1.17 -6.98
N GLU A 67 15.55 -1.15 -8.32
CA GLU A 67 15.60 0.10 -9.09
C GLU A 67 14.36 0.96 -8.80
N ARG A 68 13.17 0.34 -8.74
CA ARG A 68 11.91 1.04 -8.46
C ARG A 68 11.84 1.66 -7.07
N ILE A 69 12.35 0.97 -6.06
CA ILE A 69 12.34 1.46 -4.68
C ILE A 69 13.39 2.55 -4.50
N THR A 70 14.63 2.30 -4.93
CA THR A 70 15.74 3.26 -4.76
C THR A 70 15.59 4.51 -5.63
N GLY A 71 14.81 4.45 -6.72
CA GLY A 71 14.51 5.62 -7.53
C GLY A 71 13.30 6.42 -7.06
N ARG A 72 12.56 5.97 -6.03
CA ARG A 72 11.30 6.59 -5.58
C ARG A 72 11.56 7.84 -4.74
N TRP A 73 10.94 8.94 -5.15
CA TRP A 73 10.91 10.21 -4.42
C TRP A 73 9.50 10.51 -3.97
N ILE A 74 9.35 11.13 -2.79
CA ILE A 74 8.05 11.52 -2.25
C ILE A 74 8.08 13.01 -1.93
N HIS A 75 7.06 13.75 -2.40
CA HIS A 75 6.81 15.10 -1.94
C HIS A 75 6.11 15.04 -0.57
N PRO A 76 6.78 15.42 0.54
CA PRO A 76 6.29 15.11 1.89
C PRO A 76 4.92 15.73 2.19
N ALA A 77 4.65 16.94 1.70
CA ALA A 77 3.41 17.65 2.02
C ALA A 77 2.18 17.11 1.29
N SER A 78 2.33 16.42 0.16
CA SER A 78 1.20 15.88 -0.61
C SER A 78 1.15 14.36 -0.69
N GLY A 79 2.25 13.68 -0.36
CA GLY A 79 2.41 12.24 -0.56
C GLY A 79 2.55 11.80 -2.02
N ARG A 80 2.61 12.74 -2.98
CA ARG A 80 2.85 12.40 -4.40
C ARG A 80 4.19 11.70 -4.55
N SER A 81 4.18 10.59 -5.27
CA SER A 81 5.38 9.80 -5.56
C SER A 81 5.86 10.06 -6.98
N TYR A 82 7.16 10.23 -7.13
CA TYR A 82 7.87 10.37 -8.39
C TYR A 82 8.96 9.30 -8.48
N HIS A 83 9.53 9.12 -9.66
CA HIS A 83 10.67 8.26 -9.86
C HIS A 83 11.65 8.87 -10.86
N THR A 84 12.93 8.89 -10.54
CA THR A 84 14.01 9.46 -11.37
C THR A 84 14.04 9.03 -12.85
N LYS A 85 13.47 7.87 -13.20
CA LYS A 85 13.49 7.26 -14.53
C LYS A 85 12.09 6.96 -15.06
N PHE A 86 11.26 6.29 -14.25
CA PHE A 86 9.95 5.81 -14.71
C PHE A 86 8.84 6.86 -14.62
N ALA A 87 8.99 7.87 -13.76
CA ALA A 87 8.02 8.94 -13.56
C ALA A 87 8.71 10.21 -13.03
N PRO A 88 9.64 10.80 -13.79
CA PRO A 88 10.41 11.94 -13.31
C PRO A 88 9.50 13.17 -13.15
N PRO A 89 9.77 14.06 -12.18
CA PRO A 89 9.11 15.35 -12.12
C PRO A 89 9.48 16.17 -13.36
N LYS A 90 8.63 17.13 -13.74
CA LYS A 90 8.89 18.03 -14.88
C LYS A 90 10.16 18.84 -14.67
N VAL A 91 10.44 19.22 -13.43
CA VAL A 91 11.68 19.90 -13.02
C VAL A 91 12.36 19.07 -11.93
N PRO A 92 13.65 18.69 -12.10
CA PRO A 92 14.36 17.92 -11.09
C PRO A 92 14.34 18.61 -9.72
N GLY A 93 13.96 17.86 -8.68
CA GLY A 93 13.91 18.36 -7.30
C GLY A 93 12.65 19.15 -6.91
N ILE A 94 11.73 19.42 -7.85
CA ILE A 94 10.54 20.23 -7.61
C ILE A 94 9.26 19.43 -7.90
N ASP A 95 8.29 19.52 -7.00
CA ASP A 95 6.96 18.94 -7.22
C ASP A 95 6.19 19.67 -8.33
N ASP A 96 5.52 18.90 -9.19
CA ASP A 96 4.85 19.41 -10.39
C ASP A 96 3.65 20.33 -10.10
N VAL A 97 3.13 20.35 -8.87
CA VAL A 97 1.96 21.13 -8.47
C VAL A 97 2.35 22.25 -7.50
N ASN A 98 3.26 21.98 -6.56
CA ASN A 98 3.68 22.93 -5.54
C ASN A 98 5.19 23.23 -5.65
N LEU A 99 5.53 24.42 -6.12
CA LEU A 99 6.91 24.86 -6.38
C LEU A 99 7.77 25.12 -5.13
N TYR A 100 7.28 24.84 -3.92
CA TYR A 100 7.89 25.34 -2.69
C TYR A 100 8.62 24.31 -1.83
N HIS A 101 8.57 23.00 -2.12
CA HIS A 101 9.15 21.97 -1.26
C HIS A 101 9.94 20.92 -2.05
N GLU A 102 11.15 20.62 -1.56
CA GLU A 102 12.03 19.58 -2.10
C GLU A 102 11.51 18.17 -1.77
N PHE A 103 11.83 17.21 -2.63
CA PHE A 103 11.51 15.80 -2.41
C PHE A 103 12.35 15.20 -1.28
N SER A 104 11.77 14.25 -0.54
CA SER A 104 12.54 13.36 0.33
C SER A 104 12.74 12.01 -0.35
N PHE A 105 13.93 11.44 -0.13
CA PHE A 105 14.16 10.01 -0.35
C PHE A 105 13.35 9.22 0.69
N PHE A 106 12.74 8.11 0.28
CA PHE A 106 11.99 7.25 1.19
C PHE A 106 12.54 5.82 1.08
N LEU A 107 13.26 5.38 2.12
CA LEU A 107 13.65 3.99 2.36
C LEU A 107 12.74 3.41 3.44
#